data_AF-A0A2N1RTH1-F1
#
_entry.id   AF-A0A2N1RTH1-F1
#
_cell.length_a   1.000
_cell.length_b   1.000
_cell.length_c   1.000
_cell.angle_alpha   90.00
_cell.angle_beta   90.00
_cell.angle_gamma   90.00
#
_symmetry.space_group_name_H-M   'P 1'
#
loop_
_entity.id
_entity.type
_entity.pdbx_description
1 polymer ?
#
loop_
_entity_poly.entity_id
_entity_poly.type
_entity_poly.pdbx_seq_one_letter_code
_entity_poly.pdbx_strand_id
1 'polypeptide(L)'
;MFLNETNALIQILKLLDDPTVYKYEDTYKEETVTTGEPPDEVTTTVQVIDKTASELMQVDLITISEEVYLAEMLKIVPSAEYAVIQGISFESYTANQKRLFYAECYFVASKFLIAWSLRNETEMYKSTLDFSSRTIGVEKSGKLYTAEEYSRTALANVAEYERVYFSSDMDTYYGRNKRSSISIGRY
;
A
#
# COMPACT_ATOMS: atom_id res chain seq x y z
N MET A 1 3.80 -11.16 -2.92
CA MET A 1 5.18 -10.98 -2.37
C MET A 1 5.55 -9.50 -2.37
N PHE A 2 5.93 -8.98 -1.20
CA PHE A 2 6.00 -7.55 -0.84
C PHE A 2 7.44 -7.09 -0.56
N LEU A 3 7.84 -5.84 -0.91
CA LEU A 3 9.17 -5.34 -0.56
C LEU A 3 9.34 -5.26 0.96
N ASN A 4 10.23 -6.06 1.53
CA ASN A 4 10.55 -6.05 2.97
C ASN A 4 9.29 -6.09 3.86
N GLU A 5 8.57 -7.20 3.76
CA GLU A 5 7.22 -7.43 4.29
C GLU A 5 6.96 -6.82 5.67
N THR A 6 7.84 -7.08 6.64
CA THR A 6 7.69 -6.54 8.00
C THR A 6 7.73 -5.01 8.04
N ASN A 7 8.72 -4.38 7.40
CA ASN A 7 8.85 -2.93 7.39
C ASN A 7 7.70 -2.28 6.64
N ALA A 8 7.27 -2.90 5.56
CA ALA A 8 6.27 -2.33 4.69
C ALA A 8 4.86 -2.46 5.31
N LEU A 9 4.57 -3.53 6.05
CA LEU A 9 3.38 -3.62 6.89
C LEU A 9 3.35 -2.52 7.95
N ILE A 10 4.48 -2.29 8.64
CA ILE A 10 4.60 -1.19 9.62
C ILE A 10 4.30 0.16 8.98
N GLN A 11 4.75 0.40 7.74
CA GLN A 11 4.50 1.66 7.05
C GLN A 11 3.05 1.80 6.59
N ILE A 12 2.45 0.74 6.04
CA ILE A 12 1.03 0.76 5.66
C ILE A 12 0.15 1.01 6.88
N LEU A 13 0.39 0.31 7.99
CA LEU A 13 -0.39 0.48 9.22
C LEU A 13 -0.31 1.91 9.79
N LYS A 14 0.78 2.64 9.54
CA LYS A 14 0.87 4.07 9.91
C LYS A 14 0.03 5.00 9.03
N LEU A 15 -0.33 4.55 7.82
CA LEU A 15 -1.19 5.29 6.89
C LEU A 15 -2.67 5.00 7.14
N LEU A 16 -2.99 3.92 7.83
CA LEU A 16 -4.35 3.47 8.09
C LEU A 16 -4.74 3.75 9.54
N ASP A 17 -6.04 3.76 9.80
CA ASP A 17 -6.57 3.90 11.15
C ASP A 17 -6.45 2.59 11.94
N ASP A 18 -6.85 2.65 13.21
CA ASP A 18 -6.95 1.47 14.06
C ASP A 18 -7.84 0.38 13.42
N PRO A 19 -7.49 -0.93 13.54
CA PRO A 19 -8.26 -2.03 12.95
C PRO A 19 -9.76 -2.01 13.28
N THR A 20 -10.14 -1.51 14.46
CA THR A 20 -11.54 -1.44 14.88
C THR A 20 -12.39 -0.51 14.02
N VAL A 21 -11.80 0.56 13.46
CA VAL A 21 -12.48 1.47 12.50
C VAL A 21 -12.92 0.70 11.26
N TYR A 22 -12.16 -0.33 10.89
CA TYR A 22 -12.43 -1.16 9.73
C TYR A 22 -13.30 -2.40 10.04
N LYS A 23 -13.87 -2.48 11.25
CA LYS A 23 -14.72 -3.59 11.73
C LYS A 23 -13.98 -4.92 11.86
N TYR A 24 -12.66 -4.91 12.07
CA TYR A 24 -11.95 -6.11 12.50
C TYR A 24 -12.24 -6.37 13.98
N GLU A 25 -12.51 -7.63 14.32
CA GLU A 25 -12.79 -8.12 15.66
C GLU A 25 -11.96 -9.38 15.93
N ASP A 26 -11.64 -9.65 17.19
CA ASP A 26 -10.91 -10.86 17.58
C ASP A 26 -11.74 -12.12 17.29
N THR A 27 -11.07 -13.19 16.86
CA THR A 27 -11.69 -14.51 16.71
C THR A 27 -11.33 -15.41 17.88
N TYR A 28 -12.29 -16.24 18.29
CA TYR A 28 -12.14 -17.13 19.44
C TYR A 28 -12.21 -18.60 19.01
N LYS A 29 -11.44 -19.45 19.66
CA LYS A 29 -11.53 -20.91 19.56
C LYS A 29 -11.85 -21.51 20.92
N GLU A 30 -12.48 -22.67 20.92
CA GLU A 30 -12.73 -23.44 22.13
C GLU A 30 -11.52 -24.34 22.41
N GLU A 31 -10.96 -24.25 23.61
CA GLU A 31 -9.97 -25.19 24.11
C GLU A 31 -10.53 -25.90 25.34
N THR A 32 -10.42 -27.23 25.34
CA THR A 32 -10.71 -28.05 26.52
C THR A 32 -9.47 -28.12 27.40
N VAL A 33 -9.60 -27.60 28.62
CA VAL A 33 -8.57 -27.71 29.64
C VAL A 33 -9.04 -28.71 30.67
N THR A 34 -8.24 -29.76 30.88
CA THR A 34 -8.43 -30.72 31.96
C THR A 34 -7.54 -30.31 33.12
N THR A 35 -8.13 -30.05 34.28
CA THR A 35 -7.41 -29.72 35.50
C THR A 35 -7.70 -30.76 36.58
N GLY A 36 -6.65 -31.20 37.28
CA GLY A 36 -6.71 -32.21 38.34
C GLY A 36 -5.72 -33.35 38.12
N GLU A 37 -5.64 -34.26 39.08
CA GLU A 37 -5.00 -35.57 38.93
C GLU A 37 -6.07 -36.65 39.08
N PRO A 38 -5.99 -37.76 38.34
CA PRO A 38 -7.01 -38.81 38.39
C PRO A 38 -7.15 -39.35 39.82
N PRO A 39 -8.39 -39.56 40.32
CA PRO A 39 -9.65 -39.62 39.57
C PRO A 39 -10.45 -38.30 39.49
N ASP A 40 -10.00 -37.21 40.11
CA ASP A 40 -10.78 -35.97 40.28
C ASP A 40 -10.56 -34.96 39.14
N GLU A 41 -10.38 -35.44 37.91
CA GLU A 41 -10.18 -34.58 36.74
C GLU A 41 -11.47 -33.84 36.37
N VAL A 42 -11.38 -32.50 36.25
CA VAL A 42 -12.46 -31.65 35.75
C VAL A 42 -12.09 -31.14 34.37
N THR A 43 -12.89 -31.51 33.36
CA THR A 43 -12.77 -30.99 31.99
C THR A 43 -13.64 -29.74 31.85
N THR A 44 -13.02 -28.60 31.55
CA THR A 44 -13.71 -27.34 31.30
C THR A 44 -13.44 -26.87 29.88
N THR A 45 -14.47 -26.40 29.18
CA THR A 45 -14.31 -25.73 27.88
C THR A 45 -14.15 -24.24 28.11
N VAL A 46 -13.06 -23.66 27.61
CA VAL A 46 -12.75 -22.23 27.74
C VAL A 46 -12.60 -21.63 26.35
N GLN A 47 -13.05 -20.39 26.17
CA GLN A 47 -12.79 -19.64 24.94
C GLN A 47 -11.45 -18.92 25.05
N VAL A 48 -10.59 -19.14 24.06
CA VAL A 48 -9.27 -18.51 23.95
C VAL A 48 -9.21 -17.75 22.63
N ILE A 49 -8.53 -16.60 22.61
CA ILE A 49 -8.32 -15.83 21.38
C ILE A 49 -7.49 -16.68 20.41
N ASP A 50 -8.04 -16.91 19.23
CA ASP A 50 -7.37 -17.59 18.12
C ASP A 50 -6.56 -16.61 17.26
N LYS A 51 -7.18 -15.47 16.90
CA LYS A 51 -6.53 -14.38 16.17
C LYS A 51 -7.06 -13.04 16.64
N THR A 52 -6.17 -12.07 16.70
CA THR A 52 -6.49 -10.68 17.02
C THR A 52 -6.99 -9.93 15.79
N ALA A 53 -7.76 -8.86 15.99
CA ALA A 53 -8.20 -7.95 14.94
C ALA A 53 -7.02 -7.41 14.09
N SER A 54 -5.88 -7.16 14.73
CA SER A 54 -4.65 -6.70 14.06
C SER A 54 -4.07 -7.75 13.13
N GLU A 55 -4.03 -9.02 13.55
CA GLU A 55 -3.55 -10.13 12.72
C GLU A 55 -4.46 -10.35 11.50
N LEU A 56 -5.78 -10.22 11.68
CA LEU A 56 -6.72 -10.31 10.56
C LEU A 56 -6.52 -9.18 9.55
N MET A 57 -6.38 -7.94 10.02
CA MET A 57 -6.09 -6.80 9.14
C MET A 57 -4.74 -6.98 8.41
N GLN A 58 -3.70 -7.49 9.08
CA GLN A 58 -2.41 -7.76 8.45
C GLN A 58 -2.52 -8.81 7.34
N VAL A 59 -3.31 -9.88 7.53
CA VAL A 59 -3.56 -10.89 6.49
C VAL A 59 -4.22 -10.28 5.25
N ASP A 60 -5.20 -9.40 5.45
CA ASP A 60 -5.86 -8.71 4.32
C ASP A 60 -4.90 -7.75 3.61
N LEU A 61 -4.06 -7.03 4.35
CA LEU A 61 -3.02 -6.16 3.76
C LEU A 61 -1.99 -6.95 2.94
N ILE A 62 -1.57 -8.12 3.41
CA ILE A 62 -0.67 -9.01 2.65
C ILE A 62 -1.36 -9.44 1.36
N THR A 63 -2.63 -9.85 1.43
CA THR A 63 -3.41 -10.26 0.25
C THR A 63 -3.49 -9.15 -0.79
N ILE A 64 -3.87 -7.94 -0.36
CA ILE A 64 -3.97 -6.76 -1.24
C ILE A 64 -2.60 -6.33 -1.79
N SER A 65 -1.53 -6.52 -1.02
CA SER A 65 -0.17 -6.29 -1.49
C SER A 65 0.17 -7.14 -2.70
N GLU A 66 -0.25 -8.41 -2.73
CA GLU A 66 -0.03 -9.27 -3.90
C GLU A 66 -0.79 -8.75 -5.13
N GLU A 67 -2.03 -8.30 -4.95
CA GLU A 67 -2.82 -7.70 -6.03
C GLU A 67 -2.17 -6.43 -6.57
N VAL A 68 -1.69 -5.54 -5.69
CA VAL A 68 -0.98 -4.31 -6.06
C VAL A 68 0.32 -4.62 -6.78
N TYR A 69 1.07 -5.62 -6.33
CA TYR A 69 2.29 -6.04 -6.99
C TYR A 69 2.02 -6.45 -8.45
N LEU A 70 1.00 -7.31 -8.65
CA LEU A 70 0.61 -7.78 -9.98
C LEU A 70 0.05 -6.67 -10.85
N ALA A 71 -0.77 -5.79 -10.28
CA ALA A 71 -1.51 -4.78 -11.02
C ALA A 71 -0.70 -3.51 -11.29
N GLU A 72 0.18 -3.08 -10.39
CA GLU A 72 0.83 -1.77 -10.47
C GLU A 72 2.36 -1.92 -10.61
N MET A 73 3.01 -2.73 -9.75
CA MET A 73 4.47 -2.75 -9.68
C MET A 73 5.13 -3.51 -10.83
N LEU A 74 4.57 -4.65 -11.27
CA LEU A 74 5.12 -5.43 -12.39
C LEU A 74 5.12 -4.70 -13.73
N LYS A 75 4.31 -3.65 -13.88
CA LYS A 75 4.30 -2.80 -15.08
C LYS A 75 5.54 -1.90 -15.17
N ILE A 76 6.17 -1.63 -14.02
CA ILE A 76 7.27 -0.66 -13.88
C ILE A 76 8.59 -1.42 -13.73
N VAL A 77 8.62 -2.45 -12.87
CA VAL A 77 9.82 -3.22 -12.57
C VAL A 77 9.56 -4.71 -12.83
N PRO A 78 10.37 -5.38 -13.68
CA PRO A 78 10.23 -6.81 -13.91
C PRO A 78 10.41 -7.63 -12.64
N SER A 79 9.69 -8.76 -12.54
CA SER A 79 9.72 -9.65 -11.37
C SER A 79 11.13 -10.08 -10.94
N ALA A 80 12.05 -10.29 -11.90
CA ALA A 80 13.41 -10.73 -11.61
C ALA A 80 14.23 -9.63 -10.91
N GLU A 81 14.09 -8.37 -11.33
CA GLU A 81 14.74 -7.23 -10.68
C GLU A 81 14.10 -6.95 -9.32
N TYR A 82 12.78 -7.11 -9.22
CA TYR A 82 12.05 -6.92 -7.97
C TYR A 82 12.52 -7.85 -6.85
N ALA A 83 12.72 -9.13 -7.14
CA ALA A 83 13.23 -10.10 -6.18
C ALA A 83 14.62 -9.72 -5.64
N VAL A 84 15.47 -9.13 -6.49
CA VAL A 84 16.79 -8.62 -6.08
C VAL A 84 16.67 -7.44 -5.13
N ILE A 85 15.77 -6.49 -5.41
CA ILE A 85 15.51 -5.33 -4.53
C ILE A 85 14.96 -5.80 -3.17
N GLN A 86 14.12 -6.82 -3.17
CA GLN A 86 13.56 -7.37 -1.93
C GLN A 86 14.60 -8.11 -1.07
N GLY A 87 15.63 -8.70 -1.68
CA GLY A 87 16.65 -9.48 -0.98
C GLY A 87 17.62 -8.67 -0.12
N ILE A 88 17.57 -7.34 -0.17
CA ILE A 88 18.42 -6.44 0.65
C ILE A 88 17.63 -5.84 1.84
N SER A 89 18.34 -5.43 2.90
CA SER A 89 17.70 -4.78 4.05
C SER A 89 17.20 -3.37 3.68
N PHE A 90 16.10 -2.91 4.28
CA PHE A 90 15.48 -1.62 3.95
C PHE A 90 16.44 -0.43 4.19
N GLU A 91 17.26 -0.52 5.23
CA GLU A 91 18.27 0.49 5.57
C GLU A 91 19.30 0.64 4.44
N SER A 92 19.56 -0.46 3.72
CA SER A 92 20.48 -0.54 2.60
C SER A 92 19.87 -0.10 1.28
N TYR A 93 18.57 0.23 1.24
CA TYR A 93 17.92 0.68 0.02
C TYR A 93 18.51 2.01 -0.44
N THR A 94 18.82 2.10 -1.72
CA THR A 94 19.11 3.36 -2.39
C THR A 94 17.90 4.30 -2.31
N ALA A 95 18.13 5.61 -2.52
CA ALA A 95 17.04 6.57 -2.57
C ALA A 95 15.97 6.18 -3.60
N ASN A 96 16.37 5.55 -4.72
CA ASN A 96 15.44 5.15 -5.77
C ASN A 96 14.61 3.91 -5.39
N GLN A 97 15.23 2.91 -4.74
CA GLN A 97 14.52 1.75 -4.22
C GLN A 97 13.53 2.12 -3.11
N LYS A 98 13.88 3.11 -2.27
CA LYS A 98 12.95 3.65 -1.27
C LYS A 98 11.71 4.27 -1.90
N ARG A 99 11.81 4.91 -3.07
CA ARG A 99 10.64 5.44 -3.80
C ARG A 99 9.68 4.32 -4.22
N LEU A 100 10.19 3.24 -4.78
CA LEU A 100 9.37 2.07 -5.15
C LEU A 100 8.70 1.44 -3.92
N PHE A 101 9.47 1.27 -2.84
CA PHE A 101 8.95 0.78 -1.57
C PHE A 101 7.78 1.66 -1.05
N TYR A 102 7.95 2.98 -1.04
CA TYR A 102 6.88 3.88 -0.60
C TYR A 102 5.70 3.86 -1.57
N ALA A 103 5.94 3.81 -2.88
CA ALA A 103 4.88 3.69 -3.88
C ALA A 103 4.01 2.46 -3.62
N GLU A 104 4.64 1.31 -3.38
CA GLU A 104 3.94 0.07 -3.05
C GLU A 104 3.09 0.22 -1.78
N CYS A 105 3.67 0.76 -0.69
CA CYS A 105 2.93 1.00 0.56
C CYS A 105 1.69 1.89 0.35
N TYR A 106 1.84 2.99 -0.38
CA TYR A 106 0.72 3.90 -0.66
C TYR A 106 -0.34 3.28 -1.58
N PHE A 107 0.07 2.49 -2.59
CA PHE A 107 -0.89 1.77 -3.42
C PHE A 107 -1.68 0.76 -2.60
N VAL A 108 -1.03 -0.01 -1.73
CA VAL A 108 -1.70 -0.99 -0.87
C VAL A 108 -2.70 -0.30 0.06
N ALA A 109 -2.29 0.76 0.75
CA ALA A 109 -3.18 1.55 1.60
C ALA A 109 -4.39 2.10 0.81
N SER A 110 -4.16 2.61 -0.40
CA SER A 110 -5.22 3.09 -1.28
C SER A 110 -6.22 1.99 -1.67
N LYS A 111 -5.73 0.84 -2.15
CA LYS A 111 -6.61 -0.28 -2.54
C LYS A 111 -7.37 -0.87 -1.36
N PHE A 112 -6.74 -0.95 -0.19
CA PHE A 112 -7.39 -1.36 1.04
C PHE A 112 -8.58 -0.46 1.38
N LEU A 113 -8.38 0.87 1.37
CA LEU A 113 -9.44 1.83 1.64
C LEU A 113 -10.58 1.74 0.63
N ILE A 114 -10.27 1.54 -0.66
CA ILE A 114 -11.28 1.36 -1.71
C ILE A 114 -12.08 0.08 -1.46
N ALA A 115 -11.41 -1.05 -1.26
CA ALA A 115 -12.05 -2.35 -1.02
C ALA A 115 -12.93 -2.33 0.23
N TRP A 116 -12.44 -1.74 1.31
CA TRP A 116 -13.20 -1.57 2.54
C TRP A 116 -14.43 -0.68 2.31
N SER A 117 -14.27 0.48 1.66
CA SER A 117 -15.37 1.41 1.41
C SER A 117 -16.46 0.76 0.56
N LEU A 118 -16.09 0.02 -0.48
CA LEU A 118 -17.03 -0.71 -1.34
C LEU A 118 -17.85 -1.75 -0.57
N ARG A 119 -17.23 -2.41 0.41
CA ARG A 119 -17.87 -3.46 1.21
C ARG A 119 -18.76 -2.89 2.31
N ASN A 120 -18.39 -1.74 2.89
CA ASN A 120 -18.93 -1.29 4.17
C ASN A 120 -19.68 0.04 4.14
N GLU A 121 -19.50 0.87 3.11
CA GLU A 121 -20.16 2.17 3.00
C GLU A 121 -21.33 2.07 2.02
N THR A 122 -22.54 2.39 2.50
CA THR A 122 -23.78 2.32 1.70
C THR A 122 -23.91 3.49 0.71
N GLU A 123 -23.30 4.63 1.02
CA GLU A 123 -23.28 5.82 0.17
C GLU A 123 -21.83 6.27 -0.05
N MET A 124 -21.17 5.72 -1.07
CA MET A 124 -19.81 6.14 -1.47
C MET A 124 -19.76 7.61 -1.93
N TYR A 125 -20.90 8.10 -2.41
CA TYR A 125 -21.10 9.45 -2.91
C TYR A 125 -22.43 9.97 -2.41
N LYS A 126 -22.43 11.14 -1.78
CA LYS A 126 -23.64 11.86 -1.39
C LYS A 126 -23.83 13.04 -2.33
N SER A 127 -24.94 13.07 -3.05
CA SER A 127 -25.29 14.22 -3.89
C SER A 127 -26.23 15.15 -3.13
N THR A 128 -25.80 16.40 -2.94
CA THR A 128 -26.61 17.47 -2.35
C THR A 128 -27.04 18.42 -3.45
N LEU A 129 -28.35 18.65 -3.54
CA LEU A 129 -28.95 19.52 -4.54
C LEU A 129 -29.29 20.84 -3.86
N ASP A 130 -28.49 21.87 -4.13
CA ASP A 130 -28.76 23.21 -3.63
C ASP A 130 -29.71 23.92 -4.61
N PHE A 131 -30.99 24.01 -4.20
CA PHE A 131 -32.03 24.67 -4.98
C PHE A 131 -31.81 26.18 -5.12
N SER A 132 -31.01 26.81 -4.26
CA SER A 132 -30.74 28.24 -4.29
C SER A 132 -29.66 28.62 -5.30
N SER A 133 -28.58 27.84 -5.38
CA SER A 133 -27.48 28.04 -6.34
C SER A 133 -27.65 27.26 -7.65
N ARG A 134 -28.63 26.35 -7.74
CA ARG A 134 -28.81 25.38 -8.84
C ARG A 134 -27.54 24.56 -9.12
N THR A 135 -26.71 24.35 -8.09
CA THR A 135 -25.52 23.51 -8.21
C THR A 135 -25.76 22.16 -7.54
N ILE A 136 -25.20 21.11 -8.15
CA ILE A 136 -25.19 19.76 -7.59
C ILE A 136 -23.82 19.58 -6.96
N GLY A 137 -23.77 19.49 -5.63
CA GLY A 137 -22.58 19.05 -4.90
C GLY A 137 -22.55 17.52 -4.86
N VAL A 138 -21.39 16.92 -5.12
CA VAL A 138 -21.16 15.50 -4.88
C VAL A 138 -20.05 15.39 -3.85
N GLU A 139 -20.39 14.95 -2.65
CA GLU A 139 -19.44 14.66 -1.58
C GLU A 139 -19.03 13.18 -1.67
N LYS A 140 -17.72 12.92 -1.70
CA LYS A 140 -17.18 11.56 -1.63
C LYS A 140 -17.05 11.14 -0.17
N SER A 141 -17.10 9.84 0.09
CA SER A 141 -16.62 9.30 1.37
C SER A 141 -15.20 9.79 1.69
N GLY A 142 -14.95 10.13 2.95
CA GLY A 142 -13.63 10.52 3.42
C GLY A 142 -12.57 9.44 3.17
N LYS A 143 -12.92 8.16 3.28
CA LYS A 143 -11.99 7.05 3.02
C LYS A 143 -11.61 6.94 1.54
N LEU A 144 -12.56 7.20 0.64
CA LEU A 144 -12.28 7.25 -0.80
C LEU A 144 -11.44 8.46 -1.18
N TYR A 145 -11.67 9.61 -0.55
CA TYR A 145 -10.83 10.79 -0.74
C TYR A 145 -9.37 10.50 -0.32
N THR A 146 -9.16 9.93 0.87
CA THR A 146 -7.82 9.52 1.33
C THR A 146 -7.19 8.48 0.40
N ALA A 147 -7.99 7.52 -0.09
CA ALA A 147 -7.50 6.54 -1.05
C ALA A 147 -7.00 7.19 -2.36
N GLU A 148 -7.69 8.21 -2.87
CA GLU A 148 -7.25 8.96 -4.05
C GLU A 148 -5.95 9.73 -3.80
N GLU A 149 -5.79 10.35 -2.61
CA GLU A 149 -4.55 11.03 -2.24
C GLU A 149 -3.36 10.07 -2.13
N TYR A 150 -3.57 8.88 -1.56
CA TYR A 150 -2.55 7.85 -1.48
C TYR A 150 -2.18 7.31 -2.87
N SER A 151 -3.17 7.06 -3.72
CA SER A 151 -2.91 6.66 -5.11
C SER A 151 -2.09 7.71 -5.86
N ARG A 152 -2.42 9.00 -5.68
CA ARG A 152 -1.66 10.11 -6.28
C ARG A 152 -0.22 10.16 -5.77
N THR A 153 -0.03 9.95 -4.47
CA THR A 153 1.29 9.94 -3.83
C THR A 153 2.13 8.76 -4.32
N ALA A 154 1.52 7.59 -4.50
CA ALA A 154 2.18 6.42 -5.07
C ALA A 154 2.65 6.70 -6.50
N LEU A 155 1.76 7.22 -7.36
CA LEU A 155 2.07 7.58 -8.75
C LEU A 155 3.20 8.62 -8.84
N ALA A 156 3.24 9.59 -7.93
CA ALA A 156 4.33 10.57 -7.88
C ALA A 156 5.69 9.92 -7.58
N ASN A 157 5.73 8.94 -6.66
CA ASN A 157 6.96 8.20 -6.36
C ASN A 157 7.43 7.35 -7.55
N VAL A 158 6.49 6.71 -8.27
CA VAL A 158 6.78 5.97 -9.50
C VAL A 158 7.32 6.89 -10.59
N ALA A 159 6.66 8.01 -10.85
CA ALA A 159 7.10 8.95 -11.88
C ALA A 159 8.51 9.48 -11.61
N GLU A 160 8.85 9.74 -10.35
CA GLU A 160 10.19 10.16 -9.96
C GLU A 160 11.22 9.02 -10.09
N TYR A 161 10.84 7.78 -9.79
CA TYR A 161 11.68 6.60 -10.03
C TYR A 161 12.02 6.46 -11.52
N GLU A 162 11.00 6.49 -12.39
CA GLU A 162 11.16 6.40 -13.83
C GLU A 162 12.04 7.54 -14.35
N ARG A 163 11.78 8.78 -13.90
CA ARG A 163 12.58 9.94 -14.27
C ARG A 163 14.05 9.72 -13.97
N VAL A 164 14.39 9.28 -12.77
CA VAL A 164 15.78 9.09 -12.34
C VAL A 164 16.41 7.92 -13.11
N TYR A 165 15.74 6.78 -13.16
CA TYR A 165 16.26 5.54 -13.77
C TYR A 165 16.49 5.71 -15.28
N PHE A 166 15.54 6.30 -16.01
CA PHE A 166 15.66 6.50 -17.45
C PHE A 166 16.46 7.75 -17.83
N SER A 167 16.63 8.73 -16.94
CA SER A 167 17.54 9.86 -17.20
C SER A 167 19.02 9.46 -17.19
N SER A 168 19.41 8.49 -16.37
CA SER A 168 20.78 7.95 -16.35
C SER A 168 21.18 7.24 -17.65
N ASP A 169 20.21 6.67 -18.38
CA ASP A 169 20.44 6.02 -19.68
C ASP A 169 20.37 7.00 -20.87
N MET A 170 19.73 8.16 -20.72
CA MET A 170 19.63 9.16 -21.78
C MET A 170 20.89 10.03 -21.92
N ASP A 171 21.61 10.30 -20.83
CA ASP A 171 22.86 11.06 -20.88
C ASP A 171 24.01 10.27 -21.55
N THR A 172 23.95 8.95 -21.54
CA THR A 172 24.91 8.10 -22.27
C THR A 172 24.55 7.94 -23.76
N TYR A 173 23.28 8.06 -24.15
CA TYR A 173 22.86 7.94 -25.55
C TYR A 173 22.96 9.25 -26.36
N TYR A 174 22.75 10.42 -25.73
CA TYR A 174 22.85 11.72 -26.42
C TYR A 174 24.12 12.55 -26.07
N GLY A 175 25.05 11.99 -25.28
CA GLY A 175 26.25 12.65 -24.76
C GLY A 175 27.48 12.78 -25.67
N ARG A 176 27.35 12.62 -27.00
CA ARG A 176 28.42 12.98 -27.97
C ARG A 176 27.87 13.73 -29.18
N ASN A 177 27.32 14.91 -28.95
CA ASN A 177 27.43 16.00 -29.92
C ASN A 177 27.72 17.29 -29.15
N LYS A 178 28.96 17.41 -28.67
CA LYS A 178 29.55 18.72 -28.39
C LYS A 178 29.41 19.53 -29.67
N ARG A 179 28.48 20.48 -29.67
CA ARG A 179 28.34 21.51 -30.70
C ARG A 179 29.71 22.12 -30.92
N SER A 180 30.35 21.76 -32.03
CA SER A 180 31.43 22.53 -32.63
C SER A 180 30.88 23.94 -32.83
N SER A 181 31.43 24.89 -32.09
CA SER A 181 31.22 26.31 -32.27
C SER A 181 31.56 26.69 -33.72
N ILE A 182 30.55 26.86 -34.56
CA ILE A 182 30.69 27.62 -35.80
C ILE A 182 30.35 29.06 -35.42
N SER A 183 31.39 29.85 -35.20
CA SER A 183 31.32 31.30 -35.11
C SER A 183 30.93 31.85 -36.48
N ILE A 184 29.66 32.21 -36.64
CA ILE A 184 29.26 33.10 -37.74
C ILE A 184 29.58 34.52 -37.27
N GLY A 185 30.79 34.96 -37.61
CA GLY A 185 31.18 36.36 -37.54
C GLY A 185 30.35 37.15 -38.54
N ARG A 186 29.61 38.14 -38.04
CA ARG A 186 29.17 39.28 -38.83
C ARG A 186 30.41 40.12 -39.14
N TYR A 187 30.73 40.33 -40.41
CA TYR A 187 31.00 41.61 -41.08
C TYR A 187 31.18 41.34 -42.58
#